data_AF-A0A6N7AXB6-F1
#
_entry.id   AF-A0A6N7AXB6-F1
#
_cell.length_a   1.000
_cell.length_b   1.000
_cell.length_c   1.000
_cell.angle_alpha   90.00
_cell.angle_beta   90.00
_cell.angle_gamma   90.00
#
_symmetry.space_group_name_H-M   'P 1'
#
loop_
_entity.id
_entity.type
_entity.pdbx_description
1 polymer ?
#
loop_
_entity_poly.entity_id
_entity_poly.type
_entity_poly.pdbx_seq_one_letter_code
_entity_poly.pdbx_strand_id
1 'polypeptide(L)'
;MKISSKTEATIRYAQLQNELSKTKETKHTASKDSISISPAARLLQECLAADEPFDQDKVSAIKSALAQGAYQTDTKVLAEKLSSEMLLQRGTLK
;
A
#
# COMPACT_ATOMS: atom_id res chain seq x y z
N MET A 1 -12.94 -41.51 -24.85
CA MET A 1 -11.47 -41.30 -24.83
C MET A 1 -11.02 -41.18 -23.39
N LYS A 2 -10.22 -42.12 -22.87
CA LYS A 2 -9.59 -42.03 -21.54
C LYS A 2 -8.15 -41.56 -21.75
N ILE A 3 -7.81 -40.36 -21.27
CA ILE A 3 -6.44 -39.85 -21.35
C ILE A 3 -5.63 -40.61 -20.29
N SER A 4 -4.57 -41.28 -20.75
CA SER A 4 -3.73 -42.17 -19.95
C SER A 4 -2.86 -41.36 -18.97
N SER A 5 -2.74 -41.83 -17.72
CA SER A 5 -2.02 -41.18 -16.62
C SER A 5 -0.53 -40.90 -16.87
N LYS A 6 0.06 -41.56 -17.87
CA LYS A 6 1.45 -41.31 -18.30
C LYS A 6 1.62 -39.95 -19.00
N THR A 7 0.56 -39.45 -19.63
CA THR A 7 0.58 -38.16 -20.34
C THR A 7 0.52 -36.98 -19.38
N GLU A 8 -0.20 -37.10 -18.26
CA GLU A 8 -0.31 -36.06 -17.24
C GLU A 8 1.01 -35.80 -16.50
N ALA A 9 1.78 -36.86 -16.23
CA ALA A 9 3.08 -36.75 -15.56
C ALA A 9 4.11 -36.00 -16.42
N THR A 10 4.05 -36.16 -17.74
CA THR A 10 4.97 -35.52 -18.69
C THR A 10 4.68 -34.02 -18.82
N ILE A 11 3.40 -33.64 -18.81
CA ILE A 11 2.97 -32.22 -18.87
C ILE A 11 3.41 -31.47 -17.61
N ARG A 12 3.30 -32.09 -16.43
CA ARG A 12 3.76 -31.48 -15.16
C ARG A 12 5.27 -31.27 -15.12
N TYR A 13 6.04 -32.19 -15.70
CA TYR A 13 7.51 -32.05 -15.78
C TYR A 13 7.94 -30.94 -16.74
N ALA A 14 7.25 -30.77 -17.87
CA ALA A 14 7.53 -29.70 -18.82
C ALA A 14 7.19 -28.30 -18.25
N GLN A 15 6.14 -28.19 -17.42
CA GLN A 15 5.81 -26.93 -16.74
C GLN A 15 6.84 -26.53 -15.67
N LEU A 16 7.37 -27.50 -14.90
CA LEU A 16 8.41 -27.23 -13.90
C LEU A 16 9.74 -26.75 -14.51
N GLN A 17 10.11 -27.21 -15.70
CA GLN A 17 11.34 -26.73 -16.35
C GLN A 17 11.22 -25.31 -16.93
N ASN A 18 10.01 -24.87 -17.28
CA ASN A 18 9.78 -23.52 -17.78
C ASN A 18 9.81 -22.47 -16.64
N GLU A 19 9.39 -22.87 -15.44
CA GLU A 19 9.47 -22.05 -14.22
C GLU A 19 10.92 -21.91 -13.69
N LEU A 20 11.79 -22.92 -13.90
CA LEU A 20 13.19 -22.88 -13.44
C LEU A 20 14.13 -22.06 -14.34
N SER A 21 13.73 -21.78 -15.58
CA SER A 21 14.59 -21.11 -16.58
C SER A 21 14.46 -19.59 -16.57
N LYS A 22 13.51 -19.03 -15.81
CA LYS A 22 13.34 -17.57 -15.63
C LYS A 22 14.18 -16.96 -14.50
N THR A 23 14.97 -17.78 -13.80
CA THR A 23 15.76 -17.37 -12.62
C THR A 23 17.23 -17.05 -12.95
N LYS A 24 17.50 -16.58 -14.16
CA LYS A 24 18.86 -16.19 -14.59
C LYS A 24 18.83 -14.97 -15.50
N GLU A 25 18.53 -13.81 -14.92
CA GLU A 25 19.12 -12.52 -15.33
C GLU A 25 18.72 -11.44 -14.31
N THR A 26 19.61 -10.46 -14.12
CA THR A 26 19.63 -9.40 -13.06
C THR A 26 20.39 -9.73 -11.76
N LYS A 27 21.59 -10.32 -11.86
CA LYS A 27 22.52 -10.49 -10.71
C LYS A 27 23.33 -9.21 -10.36
N HIS A 28 22.96 -7.99 -10.79
CA HIS A 28 23.89 -6.86 -10.59
C HIS A 28 23.36 -5.42 -10.45
N THR A 29 22.06 -5.16 -10.21
CA THR A 29 21.57 -3.76 -10.06
C THR A 29 20.57 -3.52 -8.94
N ALA A 30 20.65 -4.28 -7.85
CA ALA A 30 19.96 -3.90 -6.62
C ALA A 30 20.92 -4.14 -5.45
N SER A 31 21.62 -3.10 -5.03
CA SER A 31 22.02 -3.01 -3.62
C SER A 31 20.74 -3.20 -2.83
N LYS A 32 20.60 -4.38 -2.21
CA LYS A 32 19.46 -4.69 -1.36
C LYS A 32 19.68 -3.97 -0.05
N ASP A 33 19.39 -2.68 -0.05
CA ASP A 33 19.32 -1.91 1.18
C ASP A 33 18.19 -2.52 2.02
N SER A 34 18.56 -3.28 3.05
CA SER A 34 17.62 -3.94 3.93
C SER A 34 17.28 -2.97 5.06
N ILE A 35 16.12 -2.33 4.98
CA ILE A 35 15.58 -1.51 6.06
C ILE A 35 14.96 -2.46 7.10
N SER A 36 15.56 -2.55 8.29
CA SER A 36 15.00 -3.32 9.41
C SER A 36 14.10 -2.42 10.24
N ILE A 37 12.79 -2.66 10.20
CA ILE A 37 11.82 -2.00 11.08
C ILE A 37 11.94 -2.63 12.48
N SER A 38 12.02 -1.79 13.52
CA SER A 38 12.08 -2.30 14.89
C SER A 38 10.77 -3.01 15.26
N PRO A 39 10.80 -4.03 16.13
CA PRO A 39 9.58 -4.70 16.59
C PRO A 39 8.57 -3.71 17.19
N ALA A 40 9.04 -2.68 17.89
CA ALA A 40 8.19 -1.62 18.43
C ALA A 40 7.49 -0.80 17.35
N ALA A 41 8.19 -0.43 16.26
CA ALA A 41 7.59 0.30 15.15
C ALA A 41 6.54 -0.54 14.41
N ARG A 42 6.76 -1.87 14.32
CA ARG A 42 5.78 -2.80 13.74
C ARG A 42 4.50 -2.89 14.57
N LEU A 43 4.63 -2.98 15.89
CA LEU A 43 3.48 -2.96 16.81
C LEU A 43 2.70 -1.65 16.73
N LEU A 44 3.40 -0.50 16.64
CA LEU A 44 2.74 0.79 16.49
C LEU A 44 1.98 0.90 15.16
N GLN A 45 2.55 0.38 14.06
CA GLN A 45 1.85 0.34 12.78
C GLN A 45 0.59 -0.52 12.85
N GLU A 46 0.64 -1.66 13.53
CA GLU A 46 -0.53 -2.52 13.73
C GLU A 46 -1.59 -1.85 14.62
N CYS A 47 -1.19 -1.03 15.60
CA CYS A 47 -2.11 -0.23 16.41
C CYS A 47 -2.75 0.95 15.64
N LEU A 48 -2.00 1.56 14.71
CA LEU A 48 -2.48 2.67 13.87
C LEU A 48 -3.23 2.20 12.61
N ALA A 49 -3.08 0.93 12.22
CA ALA A 49 -3.80 0.30 11.13
C ALA A 49 -5.26 -0.05 11.48
N ALA A 50 -5.73 0.32 12.67
CA ALA A 50 -7.16 0.39 12.92
C ALA A 50 -7.74 1.46 12.00
N ASP A 51 -8.35 1.04 10.89
CA ASP A 51 -9.15 1.88 10.01
C ASP A 51 -10.05 2.77 10.88
N GLU A 52 -9.71 4.06 10.97
CA GLU A 52 -10.55 5.01 11.66
C GLU A 52 -11.90 5.00 10.93
N PRO A 53 -13.03 4.75 11.61
CA PRO A 53 -14.30 4.64 10.95
C PRO A 53 -14.59 5.96 10.23
N PHE A 54 -14.54 5.94 8.89
CA PHE A 54 -14.79 7.12 8.10
C PHE A 54 -16.30 7.41 8.10
N ASP A 55 -16.63 8.67 8.28
CA ASP A 55 -18.02 9.13 8.33
C ASP A 55 -18.56 9.32 6.91
N GLN A 56 -19.29 8.32 6.41
CA GLN A 56 -19.85 8.32 5.07
C GLN A 56 -20.87 9.46 4.85
N ASP A 57 -21.56 9.88 5.90
CA ASP A 57 -22.54 10.97 5.84
C ASP A 57 -21.83 12.31 5.62
N LYS A 58 -20.73 12.55 6.34
CA LYS A 58 -19.88 13.73 6.11
C LYS A 58 -19.33 13.76 4.69
N VAL A 59 -18.86 12.63 4.17
CA VAL A 59 -18.35 12.55 2.79
C VAL A 59 -19.45 12.90 1.78
N SER A 60 -20.66 12.38 1.99
CA SER A 60 -21.81 12.62 1.10
C SER A 60 -22.28 14.08 1.14
N ALA A 61 -22.28 14.70 2.33
CA ALA A 61 -22.59 16.11 2.51
C ALA A 61 -21.57 17.02 1.79
N ILE A 62 -20.27 16.73 1.93
CA ILE A 62 -19.20 17.48 1.24
C ILE A 62 -19.35 17.35 -0.29
N LYS A 63 -19.57 16.13 -0.81
CA LYS A 63 -19.80 15.90 -2.24
C LYS A 63 -20.98 16.71 -2.77
N SER A 64 -22.07 16.76 -2.00
CA SER A 64 -23.26 17.52 -2.37
C SER A 64 -23.00 19.03 -2.37
N ALA A 65 -22.30 19.56 -1.37
CA ALA A 65 -21.92 20.96 -1.31
C ALA A 65 -20.99 21.38 -2.46
N LEU A 66 -20.06 20.51 -2.87
CA LEU A 66 -19.20 20.72 -4.02
C LEU A 66 -20.00 20.74 -5.33
N ALA A 67 -20.90 19.79 -5.53
CA ALA A 67 -21.75 19.74 -6.73
C ALA A 67 -22.66 20.96 -6.88
N GLN A 68 -23.10 21.54 -5.76
CA GLN A 68 -23.93 22.74 -5.72
C GLN A 68 -23.11 24.05 -5.81
N GLY A 69 -21.78 23.96 -5.83
CA GLY A 69 -20.90 25.14 -5.79
C GLY A 69 -20.96 25.93 -4.48
N ALA A 70 -21.56 25.37 -3.43
CA ALA A 70 -21.75 26.00 -2.13
C ALA A 70 -20.63 25.69 -1.13
N TYR A 71 -19.66 24.84 -1.51
CA TYR A 71 -18.51 24.54 -0.68
C TYR A 71 -17.55 25.73 -0.63
N GLN A 72 -17.43 26.36 0.53
CA GLN A 72 -16.48 27.45 0.77
C GLN A 72 -15.24 26.92 1.49
N THR A 73 -14.06 27.26 0.97
CA THR A 73 -12.79 26.93 1.63
C THR A 73 -12.40 28.06 2.56
N ASP A 74 -12.28 27.75 3.85
CA ASP A 74 -11.71 28.67 4.83
C ASP A 74 -10.18 28.60 4.76
N THR A 75 -9.56 29.68 4.31
CA THR A 75 -8.11 29.80 4.17
C THR A 75 -7.37 29.71 5.51
N LYS A 76 -8.02 30.12 6.61
CA LYS A 76 -7.45 30.07 7.95
C LYS A 76 -7.37 28.62 8.43
N VAL A 77 -8.45 27.85 8.25
CA VAL A 77 -8.48 26.41 8.56
C VAL A 77 -7.46 25.65 7.72
N LEU A 78 -7.30 26.02 6.44
CA LEU A 78 -6.29 25.43 5.57
C LEU A 78 -4.87 25.70 6.08
N ALA A 79 -4.56 26.94 6.47
CA ALA A 79 -3.26 27.31 7.02
C ALA A 79 -2.97 26.61 8.35
N GLU A 80 -3.96 26.52 9.24
CA GLU A 80 -3.85 25.82 10.53
C GLU A 80 -3.57 24.32 10.33
N LYS A 81 -4.29 23.66 9.42
CA LYS A 81 -4.01 22.24 9.09
C LYS A 81 -2.64 22.05 8.46
N LEU A 82 -2.29 22.87 7.47
CA LEU A 82 -1.00 22.78 6.80
C LEU A 82 0.16 22.97 7.80
N SER A 83 0.03 23.95 8.69
CA SER A 83 1.04 24.22 9.72
C SER A 83 1.13 23.10 10.76
N SER A 84 0.01 22.53 11.17
CA SER A 84 -0.02 21.39 12.11
C SER A 84 0.72 20.18 11.52
N GLU A 85 0.39 19.79 10.29
CA GLU A 85 1.04 18.66 9.61
C GLU A 85 2.54 18.92 9.34
N MET A 86 2.90 20.16 8.96
CA MET A 86 4.32 20.53 8.78
C MET A 86 5.12 20.51 10.09
N LEU A 87 4.50 20.86 11.22
CA LEU A 87 5.19 20.82 12.52
C LEU A 87 5.42 19.37 12.97
N LEU A 88 4.49 18.45 12.73
CA LEU A 88 4.66 17.03 13.09
C LEU A 88 5.83 16.39 12.35
N GLN A 89 6.10 16.75 11.09
CA GLN A 89 7.24 16.19 10.34
C GLN A 89 8.61 16.71 10.79
N ARG A 90 8.67 17.85 11.49
CA ARG A 90 9.93 18.44 11.99
C ARG A 90 10.25 18.03 13.43
N GLY A 91 9.32 17.39 14.14
CA GLY A 91 9.46 16.98 15.54
C GLY A 91 10.07 15.59 15.77
N THR A 92 10.32 14.78 14.73
CA THR A 92 10.77 13.38 14.85
C THR A 92 12.28 13.18 14.66
N LEU A 93 13.08 14.23 14.92
CA LEU A 93 14.55 14.15 14.96
C LEU A 93 15.05 14.50 16.36
N LYS A 94 14.89 13.57 17.31
CA LYS A 94 15.72 13.48 18.52
C LYS A 94 15.95 12.03 18.87
#